data_AF-A0AAV3QZE5-F1
#
_entry.id   AF-A0AAV3QZE5-F1
#
_cell.length_a   1.000
_cell.length_b   1.000
_cell.length_c   1.000
_cell.angle_alpha   90.00
_cell.angle_beta   90.00
_cell.angle_gamma   90.00
#
_symmetry.space_group_name_H-M   'P 1'
#
loop_
_entity.id
_entity.type
_entity.pdbx_description
1 polymer ?
#
loop_
_entity_poly.entity_id
_entity_poly.type
_entity_poly.pdbx_seq_one_letter_code
_entity_poly.pdbx_strand_id
1 'polypeptide(L)'
;MVVCGRGKLGYFTGDSAEPLITNSKYELWRAENALVMSWLINSMNEDISSSYMSFDTAKAIWDDCKVMYSDVENTSQKFETLTQLKDFKQGNLSVTKYYADLKKIWQELDLYDEPDPFCTDCNVKYKKKIQKDRVYEFLTGLANDFDEVKGRIISRDPFSSTEKAFSEVRREETRRRVMLKKGEINNSEKSALLKTWERQQWH
;
A
#
# COMPACT_ATOMS: atom_id res chain seq x y z
N MET A 1 3.95 -17.78 -1.49
CA MET A 1 5.22 -18.17 -2.15
C MET A 1 5.60 -19.59 -1.72
N VAL A 2 5.30 -20.60 -2.55
CA VAL A 2 5.39 -22.04 -2.23
C VAL A 2 6.82 -22.51 -1.95
N VAL A 3 7.82 -21.83 -2.52
CA VAL A 3 9.23 -22.23 -2.43
C VAL A 3 9.86 -21.94 -1.06
N CYS A 4 9.55 -20.79 -0.46
CA CYS A 4 9.96 -20.47 0.92
C CYS A 4 9.30 -21.42 1.93
N GLY A 5 8.01 -21.74 1.74
CA GLY A 5 7.28 -22.67 2.60
C GLY A 5 7.76 -24.12 2.55
N ARG A 6 8.59 -24.48 1.56
CA ARG A 6 9.20 -25.81 1.39
C ARG A 6 10.70 -25.86 1.68
N GLY A 7 11.29 -24.76 2.15
CA GLY A 7 12.71 -24.70 2.51
C GLY A 7 13.68 -24.83 1.31
N LYS A 8 13.24 -24.51 0.09
CA LYS A 8 14.04 -24.64 -1.15
C LYS A 8 14.61 -23.31 -1.65
N LEU A 9 14.60 -22.27 -0.82
CA LEU A 9 15.08 -20.92 -1.16
C LEU A 9 16.55 -20.91 -1.63
N GLY A 10 17.37 -21.82 -1.10
CA GLY A 10 18.79 -21.92 -1.44
C GLY A 10 19.10 -22.19 -2.92
N TYR A 11 18.15 -22.75 -3.67
CA TYR A 11 18.29 -22.97 -5.11
C TYR A 11 18.15 -21.67 -5.93
N PHE A 12 17.57 -20.61 -5.35
CA PHE A 12 17.50 -19.29 -5.97
C PHE A 12 18.68 -18.41 -5.58
N THR A 13 19.03 -18.41 -4.29
CA THR A 13 20.10 -17.56 -3.75
C THR A 13 21.50 -18.08 -4.12
N GLY A 14 21.61 -19.37 -4.47
CA GLY A 14 22.89 -20.03 -4.72
C GLY A 14 23.50 -20.68 -3.48
N ASP A 15 22.83 -20.59 -2.31
CA ASP A 15 23.26 -21.27 -1.08
C ASP A 15 23.22 -22.80 -1.22
N SER A 16 22.35 -23.32 -2.09
CA SER A 16 22.33 -24.72 -2.53
C SER A 16 23.11 -24.86 -3.84
N ALA A 17 24.43 -24.69 -3.78
CA ALA A 17 25.31 -24.77 -4.94
C ALA A 17 25.33 -26.17 -5.58
N GLU A 18 25.52 -26.20 -6.90
CA GLU A 18 25.67 -27.45 -7.65
C GLU A 18 26.85 -28.28 -7.12
N PRO A 19 26.61 -29.50 -6.61
CA PRO A 19 27.69 -30.39 -6.20
C PRO A 19 28.46 -30.92 -7.41
N LEU A 20 29.70 -31.35 -7.20
CA LEU A 20 30.43 -32.11 -8.22
C LEU A 20 29.63 -33.37 -8.61
N ILE A 21 29.66 -33.75 -9.89
CA ILE A 21 28.95 -34.94 -10.42
C ILE A 21 29.36 -36.23 -9.69
N THR A 22 30.59 -36.29 -9.18
CA THR A 22 31.11 -37.42 -8.41
C THR A 22 30.59 -37.48 -6.97
N ASN A 23 29.84 -36.47 -6.52
CA ASN A 23 29.28 -36.40 -5.18
C ASN A 23 27.97 -37.20 -5.09
N SER A 24 27.82 -38.01 -4.05
CA SER A 24 26.61 -38.79 -3.80
C SER A 24 25.34 -37.95 -3.63
N LYS A 25 25.48 -36.65 -3.33
CA LYS A 25 24.36 -35.71 -3.20
C LYS A 25 23.92 -35.08 -4.52
N TYR A 26 24.66 -35.30 -5.61
CA TYR A 26 24.40 -34.66 -6.91
C TYR A 26 23.04 -35.03 -7.48
N GLU A 27 22.65 -36.31 -7.46
CA GLU A 27 21.35 -36.74 -7.99
C GLU A 27 20.17 -36.16 -7.20
N LEU A 28 20.31 -36.05 -5.86
CA LEU A 28 19.30 -35.41 -5.02
C LEU A 28 19.20 -33.92 -5.35
N TRP A 29 20.33 -33.22 -5.48
CA TRP A 29 20.35 -31.81 -5.85
C TRP A 29 19.74 -31.59 -7.24
N ARG A 30 20.07 -32.43 -8.21
CA ARG A 30 19.53 -32.37 -9.58
C ARG A 30 18.01 -32.50 -9.59
N ALA A 31 17.48 -33.48 -8.87
CA ALA A 31 16.03 -33.69 -8.78
C ALA A 31 15.32 -32.50 -8.12
N GLU A 32 15.89 -31.94 -7.06
CA GLU A 32 15.35 -30.78 -6.37
C GLU A 32 15.44 -29.50 -7.22
N ASN A 33 16.55 -29.28 -7.92
CA ASN A 33 16.74 -28.18 -8.86
C ASN A 33 15.71 -28.25 -9.99
N ALA A 34 15.50 -29.42 -10.61
CA ALA A 34 14.49 -29.61 -11.65
C ALA A 34 13.06 -29.37 -11.14
N LEU A 35 12.75 -29.78 -9.91
CA LEU A 35 11.46 -29.48 -9.28
C LEU A 35 11.25 -27.98 -9.11
N VAL A 36 12.26 -27.25 -8.64
CA VAL A 36 12.18 -25.79 -8.47
C VAL A 36 12.06 -25.09 -9.82
N MET A 37 12.77 -25.54 -10.85
CA MET A 37 12.61 -25.05 -12.24
C MET A 37 11.17 -25.23 -12.73
N SER A 38 10.58 -26.42 -12.49
CA SER A 38 9.19 -26.67 -12.89
C SER A 38 8.20 -25.71 -12.20
N TRP A 39 8.44 -25.35 -10.93
CA TRP A 39 7.62 -24.37 -10.23
C TRP A 39 7.77 -22.96 -10.80
N LEU A 40 8.98 -22.56 -11.20
CA LEU A 40 9.22 -21.28 -11.86
C LEU A 40 8.51 -21.21 -13.21
N ILE A 41 8.77 -22.18 -14.09
CA ILE A 41 8.21 -22.23 -15.45
C ILE A 41 6.67 -22.28 -15.40
N ASN A 42 6.10 -23.09 -14.51
CA ASN A 42 4.63 -23.18 -14.36
C ASN A 42 3.99 -21.95 -13.69
N SER A 43 4.80 -21.05 -13.11
CA SER A 43 4.32 -19.79 -12.54
C SER A 43 4.33 -18.63 -13.54
N MET A 44 4.91 -18.83 -14.73
CA MET A 44 5.00 -17.84 -15.80
C MET A 44 3.86 -18.01 -16.80
N ASN A 45 3.56 -16.94 -17.55
CA ASN A 45 2.71 -17.04 -18.74
C ASN A 45 3.44 -17.84 -19.83
N GLU A 46 2.68 -18.52 -20.70
CA GLU A 46 3.20 -19.41 -21.74
C GLU A 46 4.16 -18.70 -22.71
N ASP A 47 3.89 -17.45 -23.04
CA ASP A 47 4.73 -16.61 -23.90
C ASP A 47 6.12 -16.32 -23.30
N ILE A 48 6.24 -16.37 -21.97
CA ILE A 48 7.48 -16.13 -21.23
C ILE A 48 8.18 -17.45 -20.94
N SER A 49 7.42 -18.45 -20.49
CA SER A 49 7.96 -19.73 -19.99
C SER A 49 8.76 -20.51 -21.04
N SER A 50 8.35 -20.40 -22.32
CA SER A 50 9.04 -21.01 -23.46
C SER A 50 10.50 -20.57 -23.60
N SER A 51 10.82 -19.32 -23.24
CA SER A 51 12.17 -18.77 -23.31
C SER A 51 13.11 -19.34 -22.23
N TYR A 52 12.56 -19.97 -21.19
CA TYR A 52 13.30 -20.48 -20.02
C TYR A 52 13.45 -22.00 -19.98
N MET A 53 12.86 -22.73 -20.93
CA MET A 53 12.90 -24.20 -20.96
C MET A 53 14.30 -24.78 -21.23
N SER A 54 15.21 -23.99 -21.81
CA SER A 54 16.57 -24.42 -22.16
C SER A 54 17.61 -24.16 -21.07
N PHE A 55 17.22 -23.59 -19.93
CA PHE A 55 18.14 -23.28 -18.84
C PHE A 55 18.42 -24.53 -17.99
N ASP A 56 19.65 -24.67 -17.50
CA ASP A 56 20.07 -25.88 -16.77
C ASP A 56 19.78 -25.81 -15.25
N THR A 57 19.56 -24.61 -14.70
CA THR A 57 19.36 -24.43 -13.26
C THR A 57 18.25 -23.45 -12.92
N ALA A 58 17.57 -23.71 -11.80
CA ALA A 58 16.58 -22.79 -11.24
C ALA A 58 17.19 -21.42 -10.95
N LYS A 59 18.47 -21.41 -10.53
CA LYS A 59 19.23 -20.18 -10.30
C LYS A 59 19.38 -19.36 -11.58
N ALA A 60 19.76 -19.99 -12.69
CA ALA A 60 19.96 -19.28 -13.95
C ALA A 60 18.64 -18.70 -14.48
N ILE A 61 17.52 -19.45 -14.38
CA ILE A 61 16.18 -18.93 -14.69
C ILE A 61 15.85 -17.72 -13.81
N TRP A 62 16.08 -17.84 -12.49
CA TRP A 62 15.80 -16.78 -11.52
C TRP A 62 16.63 -15.51 -11.76
N ASP A 63 17.93 -15.66 -11.99
CA ASP A 63 18.84 -14.53 -12.23
C ASP A 63 18.51 -13.81 -13.55
N ASP A 64 18.19 -14.54 -14.62
CA ASP A 64 17.78 -13.94 -15.89
C ASP A 64 16.41 -13.26 -15.79
N CYS A 65 15.43 -13.90 -15.14
CA CYS A 65 14.14 -13.27 -14.84
C CYS A 65 14.32 -11.97 -14.05
N LYS A 66 15.26 -11.95 -13.11
CA LYS A 66 15.58 -10.75 -12.33
C LYS A 66 16.18 -9.64 -13.19
N VAL A 67 17.01 -9.97 -14.17
CA VAL A 67 17.57 -8.97 -15.09
C VAL A 67 16.52 -8.45 -16.08
N MET A 68 15.69 -9.33 -16.62
CA MET A 68 14.73 -9.00 -17.69
C MET A 68 13.44 -8.36 -17.17
N TYR A 69 12.99 -8.76 -15.97
CA TYR A 69 11.67 -8.38 -15.43
C TYR A 69 11.72 -7.75 -14.04
N SER A 70 12.86 -7.77 -13.35
CA SER A 70 13.02 -6.85 -12.22
C SER A 70 13.50 -5.54 -12.81
N ASP A 71 12.56 -4.61 -13.00
CA ASP A 71 12.84 -3.21 -13.30
C ASP A 71 14.00 -2.77 -12.42
N VAL A 72 15.08 -2.29 -13.04
CA VAL A 72 16.26 -1.77 -12.33
C VAL A 72 15.76 -0.76 -11.29
N GLU A 73 15.89 -1.13 -10.01
CA GLU A 73 15.43 -0.40 -8.82
C GLU A 73 13.91 -0.11 -8.71
N ASN A 74 13.05 -0.82 -9.45
CA ASN A 74 11.59 -0.58 -9.49
C ASN A 74 11.22 0.91 -9.64
N THR A 75 12.07 1.69 -10.30
CA THR A 75 11.99 3.16 -10.32
C THR A 75 10.72 3.65 -11.03
N SER A 76 10.33 2.98 -12.12
CA SER A 76 9.08 3.24 -12.84
C SER A 76 7.85 2.95 -11.99
N GLN A 77 7.83 1.80 -11.30
CA GLN A 77 6.71 1.41 -10.41
C GLN A 77 6.61 2.37 -9.23
N LYS A 78 7.74 2.69 -8.57
CA LYS A 78 7.79 3.71 -7.51
C LYS A 78 7.27 5.06 -7.99
N PHE A 79 7.62 5.48 -9.20
CA PHE A 79 7.13 6.72 -9.79
C PHE A 79 5.63 6.69 -10.04
N GLU A 80 5.09 5.58 -10.54
CA GLU A 80 3.65 5.38 -10.71
C GLU A 80 2.91 5.46 -9.36
N THR A 81 3.36 4.72 -8.34
CA THR A 81 2.79 4.75 -6.98
C THR A 81 2.86 6.16 -6.36
N LEU A 82 3.97 6.90 -6.56
CA LEU A 82 4.11 8.29 -6.11
C LEU A 82 3.15 9.23 -6.83
N THR A 83 2.90 9.00 -8.12
CA THR A 83 1.95 9.79 -8.91
C THR A 83 0.52 9.53 -8.41
N GLN A 84 0.17 8.25 -8.22
CA GLN A 84 -1.10 7.86 -7.64
C GLN A 84 -1.32 8.51 -6.26
N LEU A 85 -0.30 8.51 -5.39
CA LEU A 85 -0.38 9.12 -4.07
C LEU A 85 -0.72 10.62 -4.13
N LYS A 86 -0.08 11.37 -5.05
CA LYS A 86 -0.28 12.83 -5.17
C LYS A 86 -1.70 13.18 -5.60
N ASP A 87 -2.25 12.40 -6.52
CA ASP A 87 -3.57 12.63 -7.10
C ASP A 87 -4.70 12.02 -6.26
N PHE A 88 -4.36 11.17 -5.28
CA PHE A 88 -5.36 10.51 -4.45
C PHE A 88 -6.04 11.49 -3.48
N LYS A 89 -7.36 11.63 -3.63
CA LYS A 89 -8.23 12.46 -2.78
C LYS A 89 -9.39 11.63 -2.25
N GLN A 90 -9.96 12.03 -1.12
CA GLN A 90 -11.11 11.36 -0.49
C GLN A 90 -12.31 11.28 -1.44
N GLY A 91 -12.61 12.36 -2.16
CA GLY A 91 -13.79 12.45 -3.02
C GLY A 91 -15.08 12.08 -2.25
N ASN A 92 -15.83 11.13 -2.79
CA ASN A 92 -17.08 10.62 -2.19
C ASN A 92 -16.86 9.43 -1.23
N LEU A 93 -15.62 9.05 -0.95
CA LEU A 93 -15.31 7.94 -0.04
C LEU A 93 -15.54 8.34 1.41
N SER A 94 -15.93 7.37 2.23
CA SER A 94 -15.88 7.55 3.69
C SER A 94 -14.43 7.73 4.15
N VAL A 95 -14.22 8.44 5.25
CA VAL A 95 -12.88 8.65 5.84
C VAL A 95 -12.19 7.32 6.11
N THR A 96 -12.94 6.31 6.55
CA THR A 96 -12.41 4.95 6.78
C THR A 96 -11.88 4.30 5.50
N LYS A 97 -12.64 4.37 4.40
CA LYS A 97 -12.22 3.78 3.13
C LYS A 97 -11.05 4.54 2.52
N TYR A 98 -11.13 5.86 2.51
CA TYR A 98 -10.04 6.72 2.05
C TYR A 98 -8.71 6.44 2.78
N TYR A 99 -8.74 6.39 4.12
CA TYR A 99 -7.53 6.10 4.90
C TYR A 99 -7.00 4.68 4.65
N ALA A 100 -7.88 3.68 4.50
CA ALA A 100 -7.48 2.31 4.23
C ALA A 100 -6.79 2.17 2.86
N ASP A 101 -7.31 2.83 1.84
CA ASP A 101 -6.72 2.79 0.49
C ASP A 101 -5.42 3.61 0.42
N LEU A 102 -5.37 4.78 1.06
CA LEU A 102 -4.13 5.57 1.20
C LEU A 102 -3.04 4.78 1.95
N LYS A 103 -3.42 4.03 2.99
CA LYS A 103 -2.49 3.17 3.73
C LYS A 103 -1.89 2.07 2.85
N LYS A 104 -2.65 1.50 1.91
CA LYS A 104 -2.11 0.50 0.97
C LYS A 104 -1.03 1.11 0.07
N ILE A 105 -1.28 2.31 -0.47
CA ILE A 105 -0.30 3.03 -1.30
C ILE A 105 0.99 3.28 -0.52
N TRP A 106 0.88 3.72 0.73
CA TRP A 106 2.05 3.88 1.61
C TRP A 106 2.81 2.59 1.88
N GLN A 107 2.10 1.48 2.11
CA GLN A 107 2.71 0.17 2.34
C GLN A 107 3.43 -0.35 1.10
N GLU A 108 2.93 -0.03 -0.09
CA GLU A 108 3.61 -0.31 -1.35
C GLU A 108 4.88 0.54 -1.49
N LEU A 109 4.81 1.83 -1.17
CA LEU A 109 5.99 2.71 -1.16
C LEU A 109 7.05 2.27 -0.14
N ASP A 110 6.63 1.72 0.99
CA ASP A 110 7.53 1.14 2.02
C ASP A 110 8.36 -0.04 1.47
N LEU A 111 7.93 -0.69 0.37
CA LEU A 111 8.71 -1.77 -0.28
C LEU A 111 9.95 -1.24 -1.01
N TYR A 112 9.95 0.05 -1.38
CA TYR A 112 11.06 0.71 -2.07
C TYR A 112 11.94 1.54 -1.13
N ASP A 113 11.73 1.42 0.18
CA ASP A 113 12.49 2.13 1.20
C ASP A 113 13.61 1.23 1.73
N GLU A 114 14.85 1.60 1.44
CA GLU A 114 16.04 0.90 1.94
C GLU A 114 16.62 1.66 3.14
N PRO A 115 16.53 1.12 4.37
CA PRO A 115 17.14 1.76 5.52
C PRO A 115 18.66 1.74 5.41
N ASP A 116 19.31 2.82 5.81
CA ASP A 116 20.77 2.92 5.83
C ASP A 116 21.34 1.93 6.87
N PRO A 117 22.13 0.92 6.46
CA PRO A 117 22.63 -0.09 7.37
C PRO A 117 23.70 0.44 8.35
N PHE A 118 24.24 1.65 8.11
CA PHE A 118 25.32 2.24 8.89
C PHE A 118 24.86 3.38 9.82
N CYS A 119 23.63 3.88 9.68
CA CYS A 119 23.15 5.01 10.49
C CYS A 119 21.75 4.78 11.12
N THR A 120 21.73 4.22 12.33
CA THR A 120 20.49 4.01 13.11
C THR A 120 19.75 5.31 13.41
N ASP A 121 20.46 6.37 13.81
CA ASP A 121 19.85 7.67 14.13
C ASP A 121 19.24 8.35 12.90
N CYS A 122 19.86 8.18 11.72
CA CYS A 122 19.33 8.66 10.45
C CYS A 122 18.01 7.97 10.14
N ASN A 123 17.95 6.65 10.29
CA ASN A 123 16.74 5.86 10.06
C ASN A 123 15.60 6.26 11.02
N VAL A 124 15.90 6.56 12.29
CA VAL A 124 14.89 7.04 13.24
C VAL A 124 14.33 8.41 12.82
N LYS A 125 15.20 9.35 12.43
CA LYS A 125 14.78 10.67 11.93
C LYS A 125 13.99 10.56 10.64
N TYR A 126 14.43 9.68 9.73
CA TYR A 126 13.77 9.40 8.46
C TYR A 126 12.35 8.87 8.67
N LYS A 127 12.17 7.85 9.52
CA LYS A 127 10.84 7.31 9.87
C LYS A 127 9.92 8.36 10.50
N LYS A 128 10.45 9.23 11.36
CA LYS A 128 9.67 10.36 11.91
C LYS A 128 9.23 11.34 10.84
N LYS A 129 10.11 11.63 9.87
CA LYS A 129 9.78 12.49 8.72
C LYS A 129 8.68 11.85 7.87
N ILE A 130 8.81 10.57 7.49
CA ILE A 130 7.78 9.84 6.74
C ILE A 130 6.43 9.89 7.47
N GLN A 131 6.39 9.60 8.77
CA GLN A 131 5.13 9.65 9.52
C GLN A 131 4.50 11.05 9.47
N LYS A 132 5.32 12.10 9.57
CA LYS A 132 4.86 13.48 9.48
C LYS A 132 4.29 13.78 8.09
N ASP A 133 5.00 13.38 7.04
CA ASP A 133 4.59 13.58 5.64
C ASP A 133 3.28 12.84 5.35
N ARG A 134 3.11 11.61 5.81
CA ARG A 134 1.87 10.82 5.69
C ARG A 134 0.66 11.50 6.35
N VAL A 135 0.85 12.16 7.49
CA VAL A 135 -0.23 12.94 8.12
C VAL A 135 -0.61 14.11 7.22
N TYR A 136 0.36 14.84 6.66
CA TYR A 136 0.05 15.92 5.73
C TYR A 136 -0.66 15.44 4.46
N GLU A 137 -0.21 14.33 3.87
CA GLU A 137 -0.85 13.71 2.71
C GLU A 137 -2.30 13.32 3.01
N PHE A 138 -2.52 12.62 4.14
CA PHE A 138 -3.86 12.27 4.60
C PHE A 138 -4.76 13.51 4.71
N LEU A 139 -4.30 14.55 5.42
CA LEU A 139 -5.08 15.76 5.64
C LEU A 139 -5.34 16.55 4.36
N THR A 140 -4.37 16.60 3.44
CA THR A 140 -4.47 17.33 2.17
C THR A 140 -5.46 16.69 1.20
N GLY A 141 -5.63 15.37 1.26
CA GLY A 141 -6.61 14.67 0.43
C GLY A 141 -8.02 14.62 1.00
N LEU A 142 -8.24 14.99 2.27
CA LEU A 142 -9.58 15.07 2.87
C LEU A 142 -10.41 16.20 2.27
N ALA A 143 -11.73 15.98 2.22
CA ALA A 143 -12.69 17.01 1.79
C ALA A 143 -12.60 18.29 2.64
N ASN A 144 -12.98 19.43 2.06
CA ASN A 144 -12.92 20.75 2.71
C ASN A 144 -13.81 20.85 3.95
N ASP A 145 -14.85 20.02 4.02
CA ASP A 145 -15.69 19.81 5.20
C ASP A 145 -14.92 19.51 6.49
N PHE A 146 -13.69 19.02 6.38
CA PHE A 146 -12.84 18.67 7.52
C PHE A 146 -11.82 19.76 7.89
N ASP A 147 -11.86 20.96 7.30
CA ASP A 147 -10.81 21.99 7.49
C ASP A 147 -10.59 22.39 8.96
N GLU A 148 -11.64 22.45 9.77
CA GLU A 148 -11.53 22.73 11.21
C GLU A 148 -10.71 21.65 11.94
N VAL A 149 -10.97 20.36 11.65
CA VAL A 149 -10.20 19.26 12.25
C VAL A 149 -8.80 19.17 11.68
N LYS A 150 -8.59 19.51 10.38
CA LYS A 150 -7.25 19.62 9.78
C LYS A 150 -6.41 20.65 10.55
N GLY A 151 -6.96 21.86 10.75
CA GLY A 151 -6.27 22.93 11.48
C GLY A 151 -5.88 22.55 12.90
N ARG A 152 -6.78 21.88 13.64
CA ARG A 152 -6.48 21.38 14.99
C ARG A 152 -5.36 20.34 15.01
N ILE A 153 -5.35 19.41 14.06
CA ILE A 153 -4.32 18.36 13.98
C ILE A 153 -2.95 18.98 13.63
N ILE A 154 -2.92 19.95 12.72
CA ILE A 154 -1.69 20.64 12.28
C ILE A 154 -1.06 21.44 13.43
N SER A 155 -1.87 22.12 14.23
CA SER A 155 -1.39 22.99 15.32
C SER A 155 -0.96 22.25 16.59
N ARG A 156 -0.97 20.91 16.59
CA ARG A 156 -0.70 20.11 17.80
C ARG A 156 0.80 19.92 18.05
N ASP A 157 1.18 20.00 19.32
CA ASP A 157 2.51 19.62 19.82
C ASP A 157 2.39 18.66 21.02
N PRO A 158 2.99 17.45 20.98
CA PRO A 158 3.71 16.86 19.86
C PRO A 158 2.79 16.51 18.68
N PHE A 159 3.37 16.51 17.48
CA PHE A 159 2.64 16.24 16.24
C PHE A 159 1.94 14.87 16.26
N SER A 160 0.73 14.81 15.71
CA SER A 160 -0.10 13.59 15.76
C SER A 160 0.47 12.49 14.87
N SER A 161 0.29 11.22 15.26
CA SER A 161 0.53 10.09 14.36
C SER A 161 -0.62 9.95 13.34
N THR A 162 -0.38 9.19 12.27
CA THR A 162 -1.39 8.85 11.25
C THR A 162 -2.65 8.24 11.86
N GLU A 163 -2.52 7.34 12.84
CA GLU A 163 -3.66 6.66 13.49
C GLU A 163 -4.47 7.61 14.37
N LYS A 164 -3.78 8.51 15.09
CA LYS A 164 -4.44 9.53 15.92
C LYS A 164 -5.20 10.52 15.04
N ALA A 165 -4.55 11.02 13.98
CA ALA A 165 -5.18 11.90 13.00
C ALA A 165 -6.41 11.24 12.36
N PHE A 166 -6.28 9.99 11.91
CA PHE A 166 -7.38 9.20 11.38
C PHE A 166 -8.55 9.08 12.37
N SER A 167 -8.26 8.70 13.62
CA SER A 167 -9.28 8.51 14.65
C SER A 167 -10.08 9.78 14.93
N GLU A 168 -9.40 10.93 14.95
CA GLU A 168 -10.03 12.23 15.16
C GLU A 168 -10.93 12.63 14.00
N VAL A 169 -10.46 12.51 12.75
CA VAL A 169 -11.23 12.82 11.56
C VAL A 169 -12.43 11.86 11.43
N ARG A 170 -12.27 10.57 11.73
CA ARG A 170 -13.36 9.59 11.72
C ARG A 170 -14.44 9.92 12.77
N ARG A 171 -14.03 10.38 13.96
CA ARG A 171 -14.97 10.85 14.99
C ARG A 171 -15.72 12.09 14.49
N GLU A 172 -15.03 13.00 13.82
CA GLU A 172 -15.62 14.20 13.23
C GLU A 172 -16.63 13.86 12.11
N GLU A 173 -16.32 12.91 11.23
CA GLU A 173 -17.25 12.40 10.21
C GLU A 173 -18.55 11.88 10.85
N THR A 174 -18.43 11.15 11.95
CA THR A 174 -19.58 10.62 12.70
C THR A 174 -20.40 11.76 13.34
N ARG A 175 -19.72 12.73 13.97
CA ARG A 175 -20.34 13.91 14.58
C ARG A 175 -21.13 14.71 13.54
N ARG A 176 -20.51 15.03 12.40
CA ARG A 176 -21.15 15.73 11.27
C ARG A 176 -22.37 14.97 10.76
N ARG A 177 -22.25 13.65 10.56
CA ARG A 177 -23.37 12.80 10.12
C ARG A 177 -24.57 12.87 11.07
N VAL A 178 -24.35 12.88 12.38
CA VAL A 178 -25.43 12.94 13.38
C VAL A 178 -25.99 14.35 13.52
N MET A 179 -25.13 15.37 13.61
CA MET A 179 -25.54 16.74 13.92
C MET A 179 -26.10 17.48 12.69
N LEU A 180 -25.50 17.30 11.51
CA LEU A 180 -25.88 18.04 10.30
C LEU A 180 -27.08 17.41 9.59
N LYS A 181 -27.16 16.08 9.46
CA LYS A 181 -28.35 15.42 8.89
C LYS A 181 -29.61 15.69 9.72
N LYS A 182 -29.48 15.75 11.05
CA LYS A 182 -30.59 16.08 11.94
C LYS A 182 -31.00 17.55 11.81
N GLY A 183 -30.05 18.45 11.56
CA GLY A 183 -30.30 19.87 11.28
C GLY A 183 -31.02 20.09 9.93
N GLU A 184 -30.63 19.37 8.88
CA GLU A 184 -31.27 19.44 7.56
C GLU A 184 -32.72 18.94 7.57
N ILE A 185 -32.98 17.81 8.24
CA ILE A 185 -34.34 17.28 8.42
C ILE A 185 -35.20 18.29 9.20
N ASN A 186 -34.70 18.81 10.31
CA ASN A 186 -35.43 19.79 11.12
C ASN A 186 -35.70 21.11 10.36
N ASN A 187 -34.75 21.60 9.54
CA ASN A 187 -34.95 22.80 8.73
C ASN A 187 -35.90 22.56 7.56
N SER A 188 -35.82 21.39 6.92
CA SER A 188 -36.75 20.96 5.88
C SER A 188 -38.19 20.89 6.42
N GLU A 189 -38.39 20.27 7.59
CA GLU A 189 -39.69 20.17 8.25
C GLU A 189 -40.22 21.55 8.66
N LYS A 190 -39.39 22.42 9.24
CA LYS A 190 -39.77 23.80 9.55
C LYS A 190 -40.16 24.59 8.31
N SER A 191 -39.40 24.46 7.22
CA SER A 191 -39.69 25.09 5.93
C SER A 191 -40.99 24.55 5.31
N ALA A 192 -41.24 23.24 5.40
CA ALA A 192 -42.48 22.62 4.93
C ALA A 192 -43.68 23.12 5.74
N LEU A 193 -43.56 23.22 7.07
CA LEU A 193 -44.59 23.74 7.96
C LEU A 193 -44.89 25.22 7.70
N LEU A 194 -43.86 26.05 7.50
CA LEU A 194 -44.02 27.45 7.09
C LEU A 194 -44.79 27.58 5.77
N LYS A 195 -44.44 26.79 4.75
CA LYS A 195 -45.14 26.77 3.46
C LYS A 195 -46.58 26.28 3.56
N THR A 196 -46.91 25.42 4.53
CA THR A 196 -48.31 25.02 4.78
C THR A 196 -49.10 26.09 5.54
N TRP A 197 -48.45 26.81 6.44
CA TRP A 197 -49.05 27.92 7.20
C TRP A 197 -49.38 29.10 6.30
N GLU A 198 -48.46 29.48 5.41
CA GLU A 198 -48.69 30.53 4.42
C GLU A 198 -49.85 30.18 3.49
N ARG A 199 -49.98 28.90 3.07
CA ARG A 199 -51.06 28.47 2.17
C ARG A 199 -52.46 28.53 2.81
N GLN A 200 -52.55 28.43 4.13
CA GLN A 200 -53.81 28.52 4.89
C GLN A 200 -54.24 29.96 5.18
N GLN A 201 -53.35 30.95 5.03
CA GLN A 201 -53.67 32.37 5.24
C GLN A 201 -54.32 33.04 4.01
N TRP A 202 -54.26 32.42 2.84
CA TRP A 202 -54.74 32.99 1.56
C TRP A 202 -55.98 32.26 0.99
N HIS A 203 -56.66 31.43 1.78
CA HIS A 203 -57.92 30.76 1.46
C HIS A 203 -58.93 30.96 2.58
#